data_AF-A0A9E1V3X5-F1
#
_entry.id   AF-A0A9E1V3X5-F1
#
_cell.length_a   1.000
_cell.length_b   1.000
_cell.length_c   1.000
_cell.angle_alpha   90.00
_cell.angle_beta   90.00
_cell.angle_gamma   90.00
#
_symmetry.space_group_name_H-M   'P 1'
#
loop_
_entity.id
_entity.type
_entity.pdbx_description
1 polymer ?
#
loop_
_entity_poly.entity_id
_entity_poly.type
_entity_poly.pdbx_seq_one_letter_code
_entity_poly.pdbx_strand_id
1 'polypeptide(L)'
;RLEEAVLEAWGDRSKGGVSHACGHASVGHCRRVVYTDGVAEMYGDTTRPDFAGMEGGEDASFDVLFCFDENGKPTGAVVNIPCPSQVMEATYKVSSDYMGRLRELTQERFGESFRTLCQVAPAGDQSPRDLTRPGTTVPLWGPEGVEILANRLMRAIDAVYPDVERTIDYDAALSHAVSSLALPRRRASYQEYRAASETVDRLEAIQSLQDAYADFCEETHATETILNRPGPYDNKLCHFGEVMNNKAVIARYEDQDEQPNYEFELHVLRVGNVVFATNPFELFLEYGQRIRARSRAAGTFLVQLCGDCGGYLPTPRAEQLGGYGGLIVNGRVGPDGGALLVDATVDRINAIVSTDEGKA
;
A
#
# COMPACT_ATOMS: atom_id res chain seq x y z
N ARG A 1 -24.04 -4.09 -1.10
CA ARG A 1 -22.86 -4.57 -1.84
C ARG A 1 -21.82 -5.23 -0.93
N LEU A 2 -21.10 -4.51 -0.05
CA LEU A 2 -20.15 -5.18 0.87
C LEU A 2 -20.86 -6.08 1.88
N GLU A 3 -21.91 -5.58 2.53
CA GLU A 3 -22.77 -6.36 3.43
C GLU A 3 -23.31 -7.63 2.74
N GLU A 4 -23.86 -7.47 1.52
CA GLU A 4 -24.36 -8.60 0.71
C GLU A 4 -23.29 -9.65 0.45
N ALA A 5 -22.06 -9.25 0.08
CA ALA A 5 -20.96 -10.19 -0.14
C ALA A 5 -20.56 -10.95 1.13
N VAL A 6 -20.62 -10.29 2.30
CA VAL A 6 -20.38 -10.93 3.59
C VAL A 6 -21.51 -11.91 3.94
N LEU A 7 -22.76 -11.51 3.72
CA LEU A 7 -23.93 -12.36 3.96
C LEU A 7 -23.96 -13.58 3.03
N GLU A 8 -23.59 -13.41 1.75
CA GLU A 8 -23.44 -14.49 0.77
C GLU A 8 -22.34 -15.47 1.23
N ALA A 9 -21.13 -14.98 1.53
CA ALA A 9 -20.04 -15.81 2.01
C ALA A 9 -20.39 -16.55 3.33
N TRP A 10 -21.11 -15.89 4.23
CA TRP A 10 -21.60 -16.51 5.45
C TRP A 10 -22.64 -17.59 5.16
N GLY A 11 -23.59 -17.33 4.28
CA GLY A 11 -24.64 -18.27 3.88
C GLY A 11 -24.10 -19.53 3.19
N ASP A 12 -23.08 -19.36 2.35
CA ASP A 12 -22.52 -20.41 1.50
C ASP A 12 -21.32 -21.14 2.13
N ARG A 13 -21.03 -20.88 3.42
CA ARG A 13 -19.94 -21.54 4.14
C ARG A 13 -20.11 -23.06 4.14
N SER A 14 -19.02 -23.77 3.88
CA SER A 14 -18.97 -25.23 3.84
C SER A 14 -17.68 -25.73 4.48
N LYS A 15 -17.60 -27.05 4.74
CA LYS A 15 -16.36 -27.66 5.23
C LYS A 15 -15.30 -27.60 4.14
N GLY A 16 -14.07 -27.32 4.55
CA GLY A 16 -12.97 -27.12 3.64
C GLY A 16 -11.64 -27.05 4.36
N GLY A 17 -10.57 -26.88 3.59
CA GLY A 17 -9.21 -26.71 4.11
C GLY A 17 -8.56 -25.46 3.56
N VAL A 18 -7.38 -25.13 4.09
CA VAL A 18 -6.57 -24.02 3.62
C VAL A 18 -5.12 -24.46 3.39
N SER A 19 -4.41 -23.79 2.50
CA SER A 19 -2.96 -23.94 2.38
C SER A 19 -2.31 -22.65 1.89
N HIS A 20 -1.10 -22.37 2.39
CA HIS A 20 -0.35 -21.14 2.13
C HIS A 20 0.92 -21.42 1.34
N ALA A 21 1.30 -20.47 0.50
CA ALA A 21 2.63 -20.39 -0.06
C ALA A 21 3.10 -18.93 -0.19
N CYS A 22 4.42 -18.77 -0.26
CA CYS A 22 5.07 -17.53 -0.67
C CYS A 22 5.63 -17.71 -2.08
N GLY A 23 5.19 -16.87 -3.02
CA GLY A 23 5.72 -16.81 -4.37
C GLY A 23 6.59 -15.57 -4.59
N HIS A 24 7.19 -15.48 -5.77
CA HIS A 24 7.95 -14.30 -6.19
C HIS A 24 7.56 -13.85 -7.60
N ALA A 25 7.19 -12.58 -7.74
CA ALA A 25 6.92 -11.90 -8.99
C ALA A 25 7.34 -10.42 -8.89
N SER A 26 8.17 -9.96 -9.83
CA SER A 26 8.52 -8.54 -9.93
C SER A 26 7.32 -7.74 -10.45
N VAL A 27 6.64 -7.04 -9.52
CA VAL A 27 5.43 -6.25 -9.78
C VAL A 27 5.47 -4.85 -9.17
N GLY A 28 6.20 -4.65 -8.07
CA GLY A 28 6.36 -3.38 -7.39
C GLY A 28 7.83 -2.96 -7.38
N HIS A 29 8.05 -1.66 -7.59
CA HIS A 29 9.36 -1.02 -7.63
C HIS A 29 9.33 0.27 -6.81
N CYS A 30 10.44 0.62 -6.18
CA CYS A 30 10.56 1.87 -5.44
C CYS A 30 10.19 3.06 -6.34
N ARG A 31 9.29 3.94 -5.88
CA ARG A 31 8.85 5.13 -6.61
C ARG A 31 9.54 6.42 -6.16
N ARG A 32 10.51 6.34 -5.25
CA ARG A 32 11.18 7.50 -4.63
C ARG A 32 12.60 7.63 -5.16
N VAL A 33 12.80 8.63 -6.01
CA VAL A 33 14.08 9.00 -6.64
C VAL A 33 14.78 10.02 -5.75
N VAL A 34 16.06 9.80 -5.43
CA VAL A 34 16.86 10.67 -4.56
C VAL A 34 17.92 11.38 -5.39
N TYR A 35 18.14 12.66 -5.12
CA TYR A 35 19.18 13.47 -5.75
C TYR A 35 20.31 13.82 -4.79
N THR A 36 21.44 14.30 -5.33
CA THR A 36 22.64 14.62 -4.55
C THR A 36 22.47 15.81 -3.59
N ASP A 37 21.41 16.61 -3.75
CA ASP A 37 21.04 17.70 -2.84
C ASP A 37 20.30 17.22 -1.57
N GLY A 38 20.01 15.92 -1.48
CA GLY A 38 19.30 15.32 -0.35
C GLY A 38 17.78 15.44 -0.43
N VAL A 39 17.22 15.75 -1.59
CA VAL A 39 15.77 15.74 -1.82
C VAL A 39 15.34 14.45 -2.52
N ALA A 40 14.18 13.92 -2.12
CA ALA A 40 13.51 12.84 -2.81
C ALA A 40 12.25 13.33 -3.56
N GLU A 41 12.03 12.79 -4.75
CA GLU A 41 10.83 13.01 -5.55
C GLU A 41 10.13 11.68 -5.85
N MET A 42 8.80 11.68 -5.75
CA MET A 42 7.99 10.56 -6.20
C MET A 42 7.87 10.61 -7.72
N TYR A 43 8.27 9.54 -8.40
CA TYR A 43 8.41 9.49 -9.87
C TYR A 43 9.37 10.55 -10.43
N GLY A 44 10.43 10.87 -9.69
CA GLY A 44 11.45 11.84 -10.13
C GLY A 44 12.17 11.43 -11.42
N ASP A 45 12.82 12.40 -12.07
CA ASP A 45 13.54 12.21 -13.32
C ASP A 45 14.91 11.55 -13.08
N THR A 46 15.00 10.26 -13.43
CA THR A 46 16.22 9.45 -13.30
C THR A 46 17.28 9.76 -14.36
N THR A 47 17.03 10.69 -15.29
CA THR A 47 18.01 11.15 -16.30
C THR A 47 18.81 12.36 -15.85
N ARG A 48 18.41 13.01 -14.74
CA ARG A 48 19.13 14.16 -14.21
C ARG A 48 20.57 13.78 -13.80
N PRO A 49 21.58 14.63 -14.08
CA PRO A 49 22.97 14.36 -13.70
C PRO A 49 23.22 14.21 -12.18
N ASP A 50 22.31 14.74 -11.36
CA ASP A 50 22.36 14.69 -9.91
C ASP A 50 21.51 13.55 -9.30
N PHE A 51 20.98 12.64 -10.12
CA PHE A 51 20.34 11.41 -9.64
C PHE A 51 21.35 10.58 -8.82
N ALA A 52 21.04 10.38 -7.55
CA ALA A 52 21.90 9.66 -6.60
C ALA A 52 21.48 8.20 -6.40
N GLY A 53 20.24 7.85 -6.74
CA GLY A 53 19.70 6.49 -6.64
C GLY A 53 18.25 6.45 -6.17
N MET A 54 17.68 5.24 -6.12
CA MET A 54 16.37 5.01 -5.50
C MET A 54 16.50 5.01 -3.97
N GLU A 55 15.51 5.55 -3.26
CA GLU A 55 15.55 5.65 -1.80
C GLU A 55 15.55 4.28 -1.12
N GLY A 56 14.67 3.39 -1.61
CA GLY A 56 14.39 2.08 -1.05
C GLY A 56 14.54 0.95 -2.06
N GLY A 57 14.46 -0.27 -1.56
CA GLY A 57 14.43 -1.48 -2.38
C GLY A 57 13.04 -1.79 -2.93
N GLU A 58 12.93 -2.99 -3.50
CA GLU A 58 11.69 -3.61 -3.93
C GLU A 58 11.46 -4.92 -3.16
N ASP A 59 10.21 -5.33 -3.04
CA ASP A 59 9.83 -6.65 -2.53
C ASP A 59 9.10 -7.41 -3.64
N ALA A 60 9.78 -8.40 -4.21
CA ALA A 60 9.21 -9.24 -5.26
C ALA A 60 8.38 -10.40 -4.69
N SER A 61 8.29 -10.56 -3.37
CA SER A 61 7.49 -11.63 -2.76
C SER A 61 5.99 -11.30 -2.77
N PHE A 62 5.17 -12.33 -2.77
CA PHE A 62 3.76 -12.23 -2.42
C PHE A 62 3.35 -13.47 -1.63
N ASP A 63 2.39 -13.30 -0.73
CA ASP A 63 1.76 -14.43 -0.05
C ASP A 63 0.45 -14.80 -0.74
N VAL A 64 0.16 -16.10 -0.79
CA VAL A 64 -1.13 -16.61 -1.23
C VAL A 64 -1.65 -17.65 -0.24
N LEU A 65 -2.90 -17.48 0.20
CA LEU A 65 -3.64 -18.47 0.98
C LEU A 65 -4.77 -19.01 0.12
N PHE A 66 -4.73 -20.29 -0.23
CA PHE A 66 -5.81 -20.97 -0.94
C PHE A 66 -6.81 -21.57 0.04
N CYS A 67 -8.07 -21.60 -0.37
CA CYS A 67 -9.16 -22.34 0.26
C CYS A 67 -9.57 -23.51 -0.64
N PHE A 68 -9.95 -24.62 -0.03
CA PHE A 68 -10.34 -25.87 -0.68
C PHE A 68 -11.66 -26.38 -0.12
N ASP A 69 -12.43 -27.13 -0.91
CA ASP A 69 -13.56 -27.92 -0.40
C ASP A 69 -13.08 -29.22 0.27
N GLU A 70 -14.00 -30.00 0.85
CA GLU A 70 -13.70 -31.28 1.52
C GLU A 70 -13.09 -32.36 0.60
N ASN A 71 -13.14 -32.17 -0.73
CA ASN A 71 -12.57 -33.09 -1.72
C ASN A 71 -11.22 -32.59 -2.25
N GLY A 72 -10.68 -31.50 -1.70
CA GLY A 72 -9.42 -30.90 -2.13
C GLY A 72 -9.52 -30.08 -3.41
N LYS A 73 -10.73 -29.71 -3.86
CA LYS A 73 -10.90 -28.81 -5.00
C LYS A 73 -10.67 -27.36 -4.54
N PRO A 74 -9.85 -26.56 -5.23
CA PRO A 74 -9.65 -25.15 -4.89
C PRO A 74 -10.95 -24.34 -5.09
N THR A 75 -11.32 -23.54 -4.09
CA THR A 75 -12.55 -22.71 -4.08
C THR A 75 -12.27 -21.21 -4.07
N GLY A 76 -11.12 -20.79 -3.55
CA GLY A 76 -10.70 -19.40 -3.60
C GLY A 76 -9.26 -19.18 -3.16
N ALA A 77 -8.79 -17.94 -3.26
CA ALA A 77 -7.50 -17.53 -2.75
C ALA A 77 -7.50 -16.08 -2.25
N VAL A 78 -6.68 -15.81 -1.23
CA VAL A 78 -6.29 -14.46 -0.83
C VAL A 78 -4.85 -14.24 -1.26
N VAL A 79 -4.59 -13.18 -2.03
CA VAL A 79 -3.25 -12.87 -2.58
C VAL A 79 -2.81 -11.51 -2.05
N ASN A 80 -1.68 -11.44 -1.34
CA ASN A 80 -1.18 -10.21 -0.73
C ASN A 80 0.08 -9.70 -1.42
N ILE A 81 -0.01 -8.52 -2.02
CA ILE A 81 0.93 -8.05 -3.05
C ILE A 81 1.53 -6.70 -2.62
N PRO A 82 2.87 -6.55 -2.52
CA PRO A 82 3.55 -5.31 -2.15
C PRO A 82 3.64 -4.31 -3.33
N CYS A 83 2.52 -4.05 -4.00
CA CYS A 83 2.42 -3.09 -5.09
C CYS A 83 1.02 -2.49 -5.17
N PRO A 84 0.86 -1.16 -5.21
CA PRO A 84 -0.45 -0.54 -5.38
C PRO A 84 -1.00 -0.72 -6.80
N SER A 85 -2.34 -0.74 -6.92
CA SER A 85 -3.06 -0.80 -8.20
C SER A 85 -3.04 0.55 -8.93
N GLN A 86 -1.89 0.88 -9.52
CA GLN A 86 -1.65 2.15 -10.22
C GLN A 86 -1.28 1.98 -11.69
N VAL A 87 -1.64 0.86 -12.32
CA VAL A 87 -1.33 0.64 -13.75
C VAL A 87 -2.26 1.47 -14.64
N MET A 88 -3.52 1.59 -14.24
CA MET A 88 -4.56 2.38 -14.89
C MET A 88 -4.69 3.80 -14.29
N GLU A 89 -3.68 4.25 -13.54
CA GLU A 89 -3.61 5.61 -13.00
C GLU A 89 -3.74 6.64 -14.12
N ALA A 90 -4.34 7.79 -13.81
CA ALA A 90 -4.60 8.88 -14.76
C ALA A 90 -5.36 8.46 -16.04
N THR A 91 -6.25 7.46 -15.92
CA THR A 91 -7.25 7.12 -16.93
C THR A 91 -8.65 7.50 -16.44
N TYR A 92 -9.56 7.84 -17.37
CA TYR A 92 -10.97 8.13 -17.04
C TYR A 92 -11.86 6.88 -17.06
N LYS A 93 -11.30 5.72 -16.75
CA LYS A 93 -12.02 4.44 -16.74
C LYS A 93 -12.09 3.90 -15.33
N VAL A 94 -13.27 3.44 -14.92
CA VAL A 94 -13.39 2.62 -13.72
C VAL A 94 -12.71 1.28 -14.00
N SER A 95 -11.74 0.93 -13.18
CA SER A 95 -10.95 -0.30 -13.32
C SER A 95 -10.60 -0.87 -11.94
N SER A 96 -10.60 -2.20 -11.84
CA SER A 96 -10.01 -2.94 -10.72
C SER A 96 -8.52 -3.26 -10.93
N ASP A 97 -7.93 -2.68 -11.99
CA ASP A 97 -6.50 -2.73 -12.32
C ASP A 97 -5.98 -4.16 -12.54
N TYR A 98 -4.66 -4.38 -12.42
CA TYR A 98 -4.07 -5.72 -12.60
C TYR A 98 -4.61 -6.75 -11.60
N MET A 99 -5.05 -6.32 -10.42
CA MET A 99 -5.69 -7.20 -9.44
C MET A 99 -7.03 -7.73 -9.95
N GLY A 100 -7.80 -6.92 -10.68
CA GLY A 100 -9.02 -7.34 -11.38
C GLY A 100 -8.74 -8.43 -12.40
N ARG A 101 -7.75 -8.19 -13.27
CA ARG A 101 -7.36 -9.17 -14.29
C ARG A 101 -6.81 -10.46 -13.68
N LEU A 102 -6.08 -10.39 -12.56
CA LEU A 102 -5.64 -11.58 -11.83
C LEU A 102 -6.83 -12.43 -11.35
N ARG A 103 -7.91 -11.81 -10.88
CA ARG A 103 -9.13 -12.54 -10.47
C ARG A 103 -9.73 -13.33 -11.64
N GLU A 104 -9.80 -12.72 -12.82
CA GLU A 104 -10.27 -13.40 -14.03
C GLU A 104 -9.35 -14.57 -14.42
N LEU A 105 -8.03 -14.36 -14.43
CA LEU A 105 -7.06 -15.43 -14.73
C LEU A 105 -7.16 -16.61 -13.76
N THR A 106 -7.36 -16.34 -12.47
CA THR A 106 -7.56 -17.41 -11.48
C THR A 106 -8.88 -18.16 -11.69
N GLN A 107 -9.93 -17.50 -12.19
CA GLN A 107 -11.18 -18.16 -12.57
C GLN A 107 -11.03 -19.00 -13.84
N GLU A 108 -10.28 -18.50 -14.83
CA GLU A 108 -9.92 -19.27 -16.02
C GLU A 108 -9.12 -20.54 -15.64
N ARG A 109 -8.19 -20.43 -14.68
CA ARG A 109 -7.35 -21.53 -14.19
C ARG A 109 -8.10 -22.55 -13.33
N PHE A 110 -8.86 -22.10 -12.33
CA PHE A 110 -9.42 -22.96 -11.28
C PHE A 110 -10.94 -23.16 -11.38
N GLY A 111 -11.60 -22.46 -12.30
CA GLY A 111 -13.04 -22.55 -12.59
C GLY A 111 -13.81 -21.28 -12.22
N GLU A 112 -14.96 -21.06 -12.89
CA GLU A 112 -15.77 -19.83 -12.76
C GLU A 112 -16.28 -19.55 -11.34
N SER A 113 -16.43 -20.58 -10.51
CA SER A 113 -16.82 -20.45 -9.11
C SER A 113 -15.68 -19.99 -8.21
N PHE A 114 -14.43 -20.02 -8.67
CA PHE A 114 -13.27 -19.60 -7.89
C PHE A 114 -13.35 -18.10 -7.55
N ARG A 115 -12.96 -17.75 -6.33
CA ARG A 115 -12.99 -16.37 -5.83
C ARG A 115 -11.61 -15.95 -5.35
N THR A 116 -11.11 -14.85 -5.91
CA THR A 116 -9.81 -14.28 -5.53
C THR A 116 -10.01 -12.93 -4.85
N LEU A 117 -9.43 -12.78 -3.66
CA LEU A 117 -9.33 -11.52 -2.94
C LEU A 117 -7.88 -11.04 -3.00
N CYS A 118 -7.63 -9.97 -3.74
CA CYS A 118 -6.33 -9.33 -3.76
C CYS A 118 -6.25 -8.30 -2.63
N GLN A 119 -5.15 -8.30 -1.91
CA GLN A 119 -4.81 -7.36 -0.85
C GLN A 119 -3.52 -6.65 -1.25
N VAL A 120 -3.41 -5.38 -0.85
CA VAL A 120 -2.17 -4.64 -0.98
C VAL A 120 -1.39 -4.79 0.33
N ALA A 121 -0.15 -5.28 0.21
CA ALA A 121 0.82 -5.33 1.27
C ALA A 121 1.52 -3.96 1.44
N PRO A 122 2.40 -3.76 2.43
CA PRO A 122 3.12 -2.51 2.62
C PRO A 122 3.84 -2.08 1.34
N ALA A 123 3.38 -0.98 0.76
CA ALA A 123 3.77 -0.55 -0.58
C ALA A 123 3.70 0.99 -0.74
N GLY A 124 3.71 1.75 0.37
CA GLY A 124 3.59 3.22 0.35
C GLY A 124 4.71 3.92 -0.43
N ASP A 125 5.85 3.29 -0.60
CA ASP A 125 6.98 3.75 -1.39
C ASP A 125 7.21 2.93 -2.68
N GLN A 126 6.25 2.08 -3.05
CA GLN A 126 6.31 1.22 -4.22
C GLN A 126 5.32 1.66 -5.29
N SER A 127 5.57 1.25 -6.53
CA SER A 127 4.64 1.40 -7.65
C SER A 127 4.87 0.32 -8.71
N PRO A 128 3.92 0.13 -9.64
CA PRO A 128 4.13 -0.72 -10.80
C PRO A 128 5.25 -0.28 -11.74
N ARG A 129 5.80 0.94 -11.61
CA ARG A 129 6.70 1.52 -12.59
C ARG A 129 8.16 1.29 -12.23
N ASP A 130 8.92 0.69 -13.14
CA ASP A 130 10.37 0.60 -13.02
C ASP A 130 11.05 1.87 -13.57
N LEU A 131 11.35 2.80 -12.66
CA LEU A 131 12.03 4.08 -12.99
C LEU A 131 13.51 3.90 -13.36
N THR A 132 14.11 2.74 -13.05
CA THR A 132 15.52 2.46 -13.31
C THR A 132 15.76 1.91 -14.72
N ARG A 133 14.69 1.51 -15.42
CA ARG A 133 14.73 0.90 -16.75
C ARG A 133 13.70 1.52 -17.71
N PRO A 134 13.66 2.85 -17.87
CA PRO A 134 12.58 3.53 -18.60
C PRO A 134 12.47 3.13 -20.08
N GLY A 135 13.54 2.58 -20.68
CA GLY A 135 13.57 2.17 -22.09
C GLY A 135 13.64 0.65 -22.35
N THR A 136 13.75 -0.19 -21.32
CA THR A 136 13.89 -1.65 -21.48
C THR A 136 12.81 -2.46 -20.78
N THR A 137 12.01 -1.82 -19.92
CA THR A 137 10.87 -2.46 -19.29
C THR A 137 9.70 -2.47 -20.26
N VAL A 138 8.98 -3.58 -20.31
CA VAL A 138 7.65 -3.63 -20.95
C VAL A 138 6.75 -2.53 -20.36
N PRO A 139 5.81 -1.96 -21.13
CA PRO A 139 4.97 -0.87 -20.64
C PRO A 139 4.09 -1.35 -19.48
N LEU A 140 4.41 -0.90 -18.26
CA LEU A 140 3.65 -1.22 -17.03
C LEU A 140 2.56 -0.17 -16.75
N TRP A 141 2.01 0.42 -17.82
CA TRP A 141 0.98 1.45 -17.79
C TRP A 141 -0.15 1.11 -18.74
N GLY A 142 -1.38 1.46 -18.36
CA GLY A 142 -2.58 1.24 -19.15
C GLY A 142 -2.94 -0.24 -19.32
N PRO A 143 -3.87 -0.56 -20.26
CA PRO A 143 -4.41 -1.90 -20.41
C PRO A 143 -3.36 -3.00 -20.68
N GLU A 144 -2.27 -2.67 -21.37
CA GLU A 144 -1.19 -3.63 -21.62
C GLU A 144 -0.43 -4.00 -20.33
N GLY A 145 -0.13 -3.00 -19.49
CA GLY A 145 0.49 -3.21 -18.18
C GLY A 145 -0.36 -4.10 -17.27
N VAL A 146 -1.69 -3.96 -17.35
CA VAL A 146 -2.66 -4.77 -16.57
C VAL A 146 -2.48 -6.24 -16.91
N GLU A 147 -2.45 -6.57 -18.21
CA GLU A 147 -2.22 -7.95 -18.67
C GLU A 147 -0.84 -8.45 -18.24
N ILE A 148 0.21 -7.64 -18.38
CA ILE A 148 1.58 -8.06 -18.05
C ILE A 148 1.69 -8.43 -16.57
N LEU A 149 1.24 -7.56 -15.66
CA LEU A 149 1.40 -7.79 -14.22
C LEU A 149 0.51 -8.93 -13.73
N ALA A 150 -0.73 -9.01 -14.21
CA ALA A 150 -1.64 -10.09 -13.86
C ALA A 150 -1.08 -11.45 -14.32
N ASN A 151 -0.55 -11.55 -15.55
CA ASN A 151 0.06 -12.78 -16.05
C ASN A 151 1.39 -13.12 -15.34
N ARG A 152 2.17 -12.13 -14.90
CA ARG A 152 3.37 -12.36 -14.07
C ARG A 152 2.99 -13.01 -12.74
N LEU A 153 1.98 -12.46 -12.06
CA LEU A 153 1.47 -13.02 -10.80
C LEU A 153 0.87 -14.40 -11.01
N MET A 154 0.05 -14.60 -12.05
CA MET A 154 -0.55 -15.90 -12.35
C MET A 154 0.50 -16.99 -12.56
N ARG A 155 1.57 -16.70 -13.33
CA ARG A 155 2.69 -17.66 -13.50
C ARG A 155 3.36 -18.01 -12.18
N ALA A 156 3.52 -17.05 -11.28
CA ALA A 156 4.13 -17.29 -9.99
C ALA A 156 3.19 -18.06 -9.05
N ILE A 157 1.87 -17.80 -9.12
CA ILE A 157 0.85 -18.60 -8.42
C ILE A 157 0.88 -20.04 -8.93
N ASP A 158 0.95 -20.24 -10.24
CA ASP A 158 1.04 -21.57 -10.85
C ASP A 158 2.29 -22.34 -10.41
N ALA A 159 3.39 -21.63 -10.18
CA ALA A 159 4.64 -22.22 -9.72
C ALA A 159 4.55 -22.74 -8.28
N VAL A 160 3.78 -22.08 -7.40
CA VAL A 160 3.62 -22.50 -5.99
C VAL A 160 2.44 -23.44 -5.76
N TYR A 161 1.45 -23.46 -6.67
CA TYR A 161 0.23 -24.26 -6.51
C TYR A 161 0.46 -25.76 -6.25
N PRO A 162 1.44 -26.46 -6.88
CA PRO A 162 1.68 -27.88 -6.59
C PRO A 162 2.04 -28.18 -5.13
N ASP A 163 2.71 -27.24 -4.44
CA ASP A 163 3.05 -27.39 -3.02
C ASP A 163 1.83 -27.11 -2.14
N VAL A 164 1.03 -26.11 -2.52
CA VAL A 164 -0.23 -25.75 -1.85
C VAL A 164 -1.21 -26.93 -1.87
N GLU A 165 -1.44 -27.54 -3.03
CA GLU A 165 -2.39 -28.66 -3.21
C GLU A 165 -2.00 -29.91 -2.39
N ARG A 166 -0.71 -30.05 -2.04
CA ARG A 166 -0.18 -31.17 -1.25
C ARG A 166 -0.22 -30.96 0.26
N THR A 167 -0.46 -29.73 0.71
CA THR A 167 -0.30 -29.32 2.11
C THR A 167 -1.58 -28.72 2.69
N ILE A 168 -2.73 -29.20 2.22
CA ILE A 168 -4.04 -28.74 2.68
C ILE A 168 -4.25 -29.10 4.15
N ASP A 169 -4.47 -28.07 4.97
CA ASP A 169 -4.86 -28.20 6.37
C ASP A 169 -6.38 -28.08 6.51
N TYR A 170 -7.03 -29.19 6.85
CA TYR A 170 -8.48 -29.29 7.07
C TYR A 170 -8.89 -29.03 8.52
N ASP A 171 -7.93 -28.82 9.43
CA ASP A 171 -8.15 -28.54 10.85
C ASP A 171 -7.45 -27.24 11.26
N ALA A 172 -7.40 -26.29 10.33
CA ALA A 172 -6.68 -25.05 10.49
C ALA A 172 -7.21 -24.21 11.66
N ALA A 173 -6.32 -23.89 12.60
CA ALA A 173 -6.63 -23.05 13.74
C ALA A 173 -7.17 -21.67 13.29
N LEU A 174 -8.27 -21.22 13.89
CA LEU A 174 -8.82 -19.89 13.65
C LEU A 174 -8.85 -19.12 14.97
N SER A 175 -8.15 -17.99 15.02
CA SER A 175 -8.21 -17.08 16.16
C SER A 175 -8.09 -15.64 15.70
N HIS A 176 -8.80 -14.75 16.37
CA HIS A 176 -8.83 -13.34 16.03
C HIS A 176 -8.60 -12.51 17.29
N ALA A 177 -7.77 -11.49 17.16
CA ALA A 177 -7.34 -10.66 18.25
C ALA A 177 -7.39 -9.20 17.79
N VAL A 178 -8.17 -8.38 18.50
CA VAL A 178 -8.28 -6.94 18.26
C VAL A 178 -7.50 -6.20 19.33
N SER A 179 -6.90 -5.07 18.99
CA SER A 179 -6.24 -4.17 19.93
C SER A 179 -6.43 -2.73 19.45
N SER A 180 -6.91 -1.86 20.34
CA SER A 180 -6.91 -0.42 20.07
C SER A 180 -5.49 0.10 20.23
N LEU A 181 -4.95 0.72 19.18
CA LEU A 181 -3.66 1.37 19.21
C LEU A 181 -3.84 2.88 19.14
N ALA A 182 -3.02 3.60 19.90
CA ALA A 182 -2.90 5.05 19.84
C ALA A 182 -1.45 5.37 19.49
N LEU A 183 -1.22 5.86 18.28
CA LEU A 183 0.12 6.28 17.83
C LEU A 183 0.25 7.80 17.95
N PRO A 184 1.44 8.33 18.29
CA PRO A 184 1.65 9.77 18.29
C PRO A 184 1.39 10.33 16.90
N ARG A 185 0.59 11.39 16.81
CA ARG A 185 0.42 12.12 15.55
C ARG A 185 1.71 12.83 15.21
N ARG A 186 2.06 12.81 13.93
CA ARG A 186 3.20 13.59 13.41
C ARG A 186 2.95 15.06 13.66
N ARG A 187 3.91 15.73 14.26
CA ARG A 187 3.78 17.12 14.72
C ARG A 187 4.44 18.08 13.76
N ALA A 188 3.85 19.26 13.60
CA ALA A 188 4.50 20.41 13.00
C ALA A 188 5.23 21.19 14.10
N SER A 189 6.46 21.59 13.84
CA SER A 189 7.20 22.52 14.71
C SER A 189 6.67 23.94 14.55
N TYR A 190 6.95 24.79 15.54
CA TYR A 190 6.61 26.21 15.45
C TYR A 190 7.32 26.91 14.28
N GLN A 191 8.54 26.46 13.94
CA GLN A 191 9.28 27.00 12.79
C GLN A 191 8.59 26.68 11.46
N GLU A 192 8.13 25.44 11.29
CA GLU A 192 7.34 25.04 10.11
C GLU A 192 6.01 25.78 10.03
N TYR A 193 5.31 25.93 11.16
CA TYR A 193 4.08 26.74 11.24
C TYR A 193 4.32 28.17 10.76
N ARG A 194 5.35 28.83 11.29
CA ARG A 194 5.69 30.21 10.93
C ARG A 194 6.06 30.36 9.46
N ALA A 195 6.90 29.46 8.94
CA ALA A 195 7.29 29.46 7.53
C ALA A 195 6.09 29.19 6.62
N ALA A 196 5.18 28.30 7.02
CA ALA A 196 3.96 28.01 6.28
C ALA A 196 3.01 29.21 6.27
N SER A 197 2.79 29.87 7.42
CA SER A 197 1.97 31.10 7.49
C SER A 197 2.51 32.20 6.59
N GLU A 198 3.82 32.48 6.65
CA GLU A 198 4.46 33.50 5.81
C GLU A 198 4.36 33.15 4.32
N THR A 199 4.46 31.87 3.98
CA THR A 199 4.30 31.39 2.60
C THR A 199 2.86 31.55 2.11
N VAL A 200 1.87 31.19 2.92
CA VAL A 200 0.45 31.37 2.58
C VAL A 200 0.13 32.86 2.39
N ASP A 201 0.50 33.71 3.34
CA ASP A 201 0.27 35.16 3.26
C ASP A 201 0.89 35.76 1.97
N ARG A 202 2.12 35.34 1.65
CA ARG A 202 2.82 35.80 0.45
C ARG A 202 2.14 35.33 -0.84
N LEU A 203 1.76 34.06 -0.91
CA LEU A 203 1.16 33.47 -2.11
C LEU A 203 -0.26 34.03 -2.35
N GLU A 204 -1.09 34.12 -1.30
CA GLU A 204 -2.44 34.67 -1.42
C GLU A 204 -2.47 36.18 -1.71
N ALA A 205 -1.40 36.91 -1.38
CA ALA A 205 -1.21 38.30 -1.81
C ALA A 205 -0.86 38.43 -3.30
N ILE A 206 -0.27 37.40 -3.91
CA ILE A 206 0.07 37.37 -5.33
C ILE A 206 -1.17 37.00 -6.16
N GLN A 207 -1.91 35.98 -5.73
CA GLN A 207 -3.05 35.45 -6.46
C GLN A 207 -4.09 34.89 -5.49
N SER A 208 -5.37 35.11 -5.79
CA SER A 208 -6.43 34.52 -4.98
C SER A 208 -6.41 32.99 -5.11
N LEU A 209 -6.80 32.27 -4.05
CA LEU A 209 -6.86 30.80 -4.09
C LEU A 209 -7.76 30.28 -5.22
N GLN A 210 -8.84 31.01 -5.53
CA GLN A 210 -9.77 30.65 -6.60
C GLN A 210 -9.13 30.75 -7.99
N ASP A 211 -8.34 31.81 -8.23
CA ASP A 211 -7.63 31.98 -9.50
C ASP A 211 -6.48 30.97 -9.61
N ALA A 212 -5.73 30.74 -8.53
CA ALA A 212 -4.68 29.72 -8.49
C ALA A 212 -5.23 28.32 -8.77
N TYR A 213 -6.43 28.01 -8.27
CA TYR A 213 -7.12 26.75 -8.58
C TYR A 213 -7.57 26.66 -10.04
N ALA A 214 -8.01 27.78 -10.63
CA ALA A 214 -8.34 27.82 -12.05
C ALA A 214 -7.11 27.57 -12.93
N ASP A 215 -5.97 28.18 -12.61
CA ASP A 215 -4.69 27.97 -13.28
C ASP A 215 -4.23 26.51 -13.16
N PHE A 216 -4.34 25.92 -11.96
CA PHE A 216 -4.05 24.51 -11.74
C PHE A 216 -4.92 23.59 -12.62
N CYS A 217 -6.22 23.86 -12.71
CA CYS A 217 -7.12 23.13 -13.60
C CYS A 217 -6.74 23.28 -15.07
N GLU A 218 -6.39 24.49 -15.51
CA GLU A 218 -5.96 24.76 -16.89
C GLU A 218 -4.65 24.04 -17.23
N GLU A 219 -3.64 24.10 -16.35
CA GLU A 219 -2.38 23.39 -16.51
C GLU A 219 -2.59 21.87 -16.58
N THR A 220 -3.45 21.33 -15.71
CA THR A 220 -3.77 19.90 -15.68
C THR A 220 -4.45 19.47 -16.99
N HIS A 221 -5.48 20.18 -17.43
CA HIS A 221 -6.15 19.89 -18.71
C HIS A 221 -5.20 20.04 -19.90
N ALA A 222 -4.30 21.02 -19.89
CA ALA A 222 -3.30 21.16 -20.94
C ALA A 222 -2.35 19.96 -20.96
N THR A 223 -1.89 19.52 -19.79
CA THR A 223 -0.97 18.37 -19.64
C THR A 223 -1.61 17.05 -20.10
N GLU A 224 -2.90 16.87 -19.84
CA GLU A 224 -3.71 15.72 -20.31
C GLU A 224 -3.75 15.61 -21.84
N THR A 225 -3.64 16.72 -22.57
CA THR A 225 -3.65 16.71 -24.05
C THR A 225 -2.32 16.27 -24.66
N ILE A 226 -1.25 16.15 -23.86
CA ILE A 226 0.08 15.74 -24.35
C ILE A 226 0.03 14.26 -24.70
N LEU A 227 0.08 13.97 -26.00
CA LEU A 227 0.02 12.61 -26.52
C LEU A 227 1.15 11.74 -25.93
N ASN A 228 0.78 10.55 -25.45
CA ASN A 228 1.68 9.54 -24.88
C ASN A 228 2.44 9.97 -23.62
N ARG A 229 2.02 11.05 -22.95
CA ARG A 229 2.53 11.37 -21.60
C ARG A 229 1.82 10.48 -20.58
N PRO A 230 2.54 9.65 -19.81
CA PRO A 230 1.93 8.97 -18.68
C PRO A 230 1.64 10.01 -17.57
N GLY A 231 0.49 9.88 -16.90
CA GLY A 231 0.19 10.69 -15.72
C GLY A 231 1.05 10.30 -14.50
N PRO A 232 0.77 10.84 -13.30
CA PRO A 232 -0.23 11.87 -13.02
C PRO A 232 0.02 13.17 -13.80
N TYR A 233 -1.05 13.89 -14.16
CA TYR A 233 -0.99 15.12 -14.97
C TYR A 233 -0.95 16.40 -14.13
N ASP A 234 -1.28 16.28 -12.84
CA ASP A 234 -1.29 17.40 -11.90
C ASP A 234 0.13 17.78 -11.46
N ASN A 235 0.37 19.09 -11.35
CA ASN A 235 1.58 19.64 -10.78
C ASN A 235 1.35 19.97 -9.29
N LYS A 236 1.86 19.13 -8.40
CA LYS A 236 1.68 19.31 -6.94
C LYS A 236 2.49 20.47 -6.36
N LEU A 237 3.40 21.05 -7.13
CA LEU A 237 4.26 22.18 -6.76
C LEU A 237 3.78 23.49 -7.41
N CYS A 238 2.61 23.50 -8.05
CA CYS A 238 2.00 24.73 -8.56
C CYS A 238 1.57 25.65 -7.40
N HIS A 239 1.24 26.91 -7.73
CA HIS A 239 0.83 27.91 -6.74
C HIS A 239 -0.30 27.40 -5.81
N PHE A 240 -1.34 26.79 -6.38
CA PHE A 240 -2.44 26.21 -5.61
C PHE A 240 -1.97 25.08 -4.68
N GLY A 241 -1.15 24.16 -5.20
CA GLY A 241 -0.60 23.03 -4.42
C GLY A 241 0.23 23.51 -3.24
N GLU A 242 1.10 24.50 -3.46
CA GLU A 242 1.92 25.13 -2.41
C GLU A 242 1.07 25.78 -1.32
N VAL A 243 0.04 26.56 -1.69
CA VAL A 243 -0.87 27.16 -0.70
C VAL A 243 -1.56 26.08 0.13
N MET A 244 -2.10 25.04 -0.52
CA MET A 244 -2.83 23.97 0.17
C MET A 244 -1.93 23.14 1.09
N ASN A 245 -0.70 22.84 0.66
CA ASN A 245 0.27 22.13 1.49
C ASN A 245 0.62 22.95 2.74
N ASN A 246 0.92 24.24 2.58
CA ASN A 246 1.26 25.09 3.73
C ASN A 246 0.05 25.31 4.66
N LYS A 247 -1.17 25.45 4.13
CA LYS A 247 -2.39 25.46 4.96
C LYS A 247 -2.56 24.17 5.76
N ALA A 248 -2.22 23.02 5.19
CA ALA A 248 -2.27 21.75 5.91
C ALA A 248 -1.22 21.66 7.04
N VAL A 249 -0.03 22.26 6.87
CA VAL A 249 0.97 22.40 7.94
C VAL A 249 0.44 23.29 9.07
N ILE A 250 -0.17 24.42 8.73
CA ILE A 250 -0.79 25.33 9.71
C ILE A 250 -1.86 24.60 10.51
N ALA A 251 -2.81 23.96 9.82
CA ALA A 251 -3.89 23.20 10.47
C ALA A 251 -3.35 22.09 11.39
N ARG A 252 -2.26 21.41 10.98
CA ARG A 252 -1.59 20.42 11.82
C ARG A 252 -1.02 21.03 13.09
N TYR A 253 -0.37 22.20 13.00
CA TYR A 253 0.19 22.86 14.17
C TYR A 253 -0.89 23.32 15.15
N GLU A 254 -2.03 23.76 14.63
CA GLU A 254 -3.15 24.27 15.44
C GLU A 254 -3.92 23.14 16.16
N ASP A 255 -4.05 21.96 15.55
CA ASP A 255 -4.85 20.85 16.12
C ASP A 255 -4.05 19.78 16.89
N GLN A 256 -2.73 19.75 16.77
CA GLN A 256 -1.88 18.66 17.28
C GLN A 256 -1.82 18.55 18.81
N ASP A 257 -2.17 19.60 19.56
CA ASP A 257 -2.23 19.54 21.03
C ASP A 257 -3.58 18.99 21.53
N GLU A 258 -4.67 19.35 20.84
CA GLU A 258 -6.01 18.88 21.17
C GLU A 258 -6.20 17.40 20.78
N GLN A 259 -5.54 16.99 19.70
CA GLN A 259 -5.56 15.62 19.19
C GLN A 259 -4.12 15.14 19.02
N PRO A 260 -3.45 14.69 20.09
CA PRO A 260 -2.03 14.30 20.05
C PRO A 260 -1.81 12.89 19.49
N ASN A 261 -2.85 12.06 19.43
CA ASN A 261 -2.77 10.66 19.01
C ASN A 261 -3.67 10.38 17.81
N TYR A 262 -3.27 9.38 17.03
CA TYR A 262 -4.07 8.77 15.98
C TYR A 262 -4.46 7.38 16.44
N GLU A 263 -5.76 7.17 16.65
CA GLU A 263 -6.30 5.95 17.24
C GLU A 263 -6.98 5.09 16.17
N PHE A 264 -6.72 3.78 16.19
CA PHE A 264 -7.31 2.81 15.27
C PHE A 264 -7.29 1.41 15.87
N GLU A 265 -8.04 0.49 15.25
CA GLU A 265 -8.02 -0.93 15.62
C GLU A 265 -6.97 -1.71 14.80
N LEU A 266 -6.05 -2.36 15.50
CA LEU A 266 -5.21 -3.41 14.94
C LEU A 266 -5.95 -4.75 15.05
N HIS A 267 -6.21 -5.38 13.91
CA HIS A 267 -6.74 -6.73 13.84
C HIS A 267 -5.61 -7.69 13.47
N VAL A 268 -5.46 -8.77 14.25
CA VAL A 268 -4.62 -9.91 13.90
C VAL A 268 -5.49 -11.16 13.85
N LEU A 269 -5.65 -11.72 12.65
CA LEU A 269 -6.40 -12.95 12.38
C LEU A 269 -5.42 -14.06 12.04
N ARG A 270 -5.41 -15.14 12.81
CA ARG A 270 -4.68 -16.37 12.50
C ARG A 270 -5.60 -17.33 11.76
N VAL A 271 -5.07 -17.92 10.69
CA VAL A 271 -5.68 -19.02 9.94
C VAL A 271 -4.61 -20.09 9.73
N GLY A 272 -4.73 -21.24 10.40
CA GLY A 272 -3.71 -22.28 10.40
C GLY A 272 -2.38 -21.79 10.97
N ASN A 273 -1.33 -21.81 10.14
CA ASN A 273 0.01 -21.34 10.46
C ASN A 273 0.32 -19.92 9.92
N VAL A 274 -0.65 -19.24 9.30
CA VAL A 274 -0.49 -17.86 8.80
C VAL A 274 -1.27 -16.86 9.64
N VAL A 275 -0.87 -15.60 9.53
CA VAL A 275 -1.58 -14.47 10.15
C VAL A 275 -1.84 -13.36 9.14
N PHE A 276 -2.98 -12.68 9.31
CA PHE A 276 -3.31 -11.41 8.68
C PHE A 276 -3.24 -10.32 9.74
N ALA A 277 -2.49 -9.25 9.48
CA ALA A 277 -2.40 -8.09 10.38
C ALA A 277 -2.73 -6.80 9.62
N THR A 278 -3.69 -6.04 10.12
CA THR A 278 -4.21 -4.83 9.46
C THR A 278 -3.45 -3.58 9.86
N ASN A 279 -3.40 -2.59 8.97
CA ASN A 279 -3.01 -1.23 9.31
C ASN A 279 -3.73 -0.20 8.41
N PRO A 280 -3.95 1.04 8.90
CA PRO A 280 -4.71 2.06 8.17
C PRO A 280 -3.85 2.93 7.22
N PHE A 281 -2.56 2.63 7.08
CA PHE A 281 -1.61 3.52 6.38
C PHE A 281 -1.34 3.08 4.95
N GLU A 282 -0.81 3.97 4.13
CA GLU A 282 0.10 3.61 3.03
C GLU A 282 1.47 3.36 3.65
N LEU A 283 1.66 2.14 4.19
CA LEU A 283 2.82 1.79 4.99
C LEU A 283 4.03 1.57 4.08
N PHE A 284 5.14 2.24 4.38
CA PHE A 284 6.39 2.05 3.65
C PHE A 284 6.90 0.61 3.81
N LEU A 285 7.51 0.09 2.73
CA LEU A 285 7.91 -1.30 2.61
C LEU A 285 8.80 -1.77 3.76
N GLU A 286 9.71 -0.92 4.24
CA GLU A 286 10.64 -1.22 5.33
C GLU A 286 9.92 -1.69 6.61
N TYR A 287 8.82 -1.03 7.00
CA TYR A 287 8.07 -1.43 8.19
C TYR A 287 7.44 -2.82 8.01
N GLY A 288 6.95 -3.11 6.80
CA GLY A 288 6.44 -4.43 6.46
C GLY A 288 7.50 -5.52 6.58
N GLN A 289 8.71 -5.25 6.07
CA GLN A 289 9.85 -6.16 6.18
C GLN A 289 10.24 -6.41 7.64
N ARG A 290 10.26 -5.36 8.48
CA ARG A 290 10.54 -5.48 9.92
C ARG A 290 9.51 -6.36 10.64
N ILE A 291 8.22 -6.21 10.33
CA ILE A 291 7.17 -7.03 10.94
C ILE A 291 7.29 -8.48 10.47
N ARG A 292 7.41 -8.72 9.16
CA ARG A 292 7.56 -10.07 8.58
C ARG A 292 8.77 -10.80 9.18
N ALA A 293 9.93 -10.15 9.25
CA ALA A 293 11.16 -10.75 9.77
C ALA A 293 11.10 -11.10 11.28
N ARG A 294 10.23 -10.44 12.05
CA ARG A 294 10.06 -10.66 13.50
C ARG A 294 8.84 -11.52 13.84
N SER A 295 8.04 -11.88 12.85
CA SER A 295 6.85 -12.72 13.00
C SER A 295 7.24 -14.18 13.25
N ARG A 296 6.53 -14.83 14.16
CA ARG A 296 6.61 -16.29 14.40
C ARG A 296 5.68 -17.10 13.52
N ALA A 297 4.77 -16.46 12.77
CA ALA A 297 3.89 -17.16 11.84
C ALA A 297 4.67 -17.61 10.60
N ALA A 298 4.24 -18.71 9.97
CA ALA A 298 4.87 -19.21 8.74
C ALA A 298 4.64 -18.24 7.56
N GLY A 299 3.47 -17.63 7.50
CA GLY A 299 3.10 -16.57 6.55
C GLY A 299 2.54 -15.37 7.27
N THR A 300 2.92 -14.16 6.86
CA THR A 300 2.50 -12.90 7.49
C THR A 300 1.92 -11.95 6.45
N PHE A 301 0.60 -11.97 6.33
CA PHE A 301 -0.19 -11.12 5.45
C PHE A 301 -0.41 -9.76 6.10
N LEU A 302 0.44 -8.80 5.78
CA LEU A 302 0.21 -7.41 6.19
C LEU A 302 -0.77 -6.77 5.23
N VAL A 303 -1.91 -6.28 5.74
CA VAL A 303 -3.00 -5.69 4.96
C VAL A 303 -3.07 -4.22 5.26
N GLN A 304 -2.67 -3.38 4.30
CA GLN A 304 -2.71 -1.93 4.46
C GLN A 304 -4.03 -1.33 3.97
N LEU A 305 -4.25 -0.03 4.19
CA LEU A 305 -5.50 0.67 3.87
C LEU A 305 -6.75 0.03 4.52
N CYS A 306 -6.59 -0.48 5.73
CA CYS A 306 -7.61 -1.24 6.42
C CYS A 306 -8.00 -0.60 7.76
N GLY A 307 -9.30 -0.53 8.04
CA GLY A 307 -9.86 -0.03 9.30
C GLY A 307 -10.01 1.49 9.37
N ASP A 308 -9.13 2.25 8.72
CA ASP A 308 -9.18 3.71 8.67
C ASP A 308 -8.30 4.28 7.51
N CYS A 309 -8.15 5.61 7.43
CA CYS A 309 -7.41 6.33 6.40
C CYS A 309 -6.28 7.20 7.01
N GLY A 310 -5.18 6.55 7.42
CA GLY A 310 -4.05 7.18 8.11
C GLY A 310 -3.08 7.96 7.19
N GLY A 311 -3.26 7.84 5.87
CA GLY A 311 -2.32 8.37 4.87
C GLY A 311 -0.98 7.62 4.87
N TYR A 312 0.06 8.24 4.33
CA TYR A 312 1.40 7.67 4.28
C TYR A 312 2.00 7.56 5.68
N LEU A 313 2.70 6.46 5.95
CA LEU A 313 3.55 6.31 7.12
C LEU A 313 5.01 6.15 6.64
N PRO A 314 5.78 7.26 6.58
CA PRO A 314 7.14 7.26 6.04
C PRO A 314 8.17 6.70 7.03
N THR A 315 9.30 6.25 6.50
CA THR A 315 10.50 5.93 7.30
C THR A 315 11.20 7.23 7.75
N PRO A 316 12.10 7.18 8.75
CA PRO A 316 12.88 8.37 9.15
C PRO A 316 13.62 9.01 7.98
N ARG A 317 14.17 8.16 7.09
CA ARG A 317 14.86 8.62 5.88
C ARG A 317 13.91 9.31 4.91
N ALA A 318 12.72 8.76 4.67
CA ALA A 318 11.74 9.33 3.77
C ALA A 318 11.20 10.68 4.27
N GLU A 319 11.00 10.82 5.58
CA GLU A 319 10.67 12.10 6.20
C GLU A 319 11.79 13.14 6.02
N GLN A 320 13.05 12.74 6.26
CA GLN A 320 14.20 13.62 6.08
C GLN A 320 14.37 14.11 4.64
N LEU A 321 14.22 13.21 3.66
CA LEU A 321 14.40 13.53 2.24
C LEU A 321 13.17 14.23 1.62
N GLY A 322 12.03 14.27 2.32
CA GLY A 322 10.80 14.89 1.84
C GLY A 322 10.13 14.11 0.70
N GLY A 323 9.63 14.84 -0.32
CA GLY A 323 8.83 14.26 -1.41
C GLY A 323 7.46 13.75 -0.96
N TYR A 324 6.53 13.55 -1.90
CA TYR A 324 5.09 13.35 -1.63
C TYR A 324 4.79 12.49 -0.38
N GLY A 325 5.13 11.19 -0.36
CA GLY A 325 4.86 10.31 0.79
C GLY A 325 5.63 10.61 2.08
N GLY A 326 6.63 11.49 2.04
CA GLY A 326 7.43 11.92 3.19
C GLY A 326 6.95 13.25 3.82
N LEU A 327 6.05 13.98 3.16
CA LEU A 327 5.53 15.27 3.69
C LEU A 327 4.51 15.06 4.79
N ILE A 328 4.51 15.95 5.80
CA ILE A 328 3.57 15.92 6.93
C ILE A 328 2.11 16.03 6.49
N VAL A 329 1.86 16.67 5.35
CA VAL A 329 0.52 16.88 4.78
C VAL A 329 -0.08 15.59 4.21
N ASN A 330 0.74 14.59 3.90
CA ASN A 330 0.33 13.33 3.29
C ASN A 330 0.23 12.17 4.30
N GLY A 331 0.52 12.41 5.58
CA GLY A 331 0.50 11.38 6.62
C GLY A 331 0.08 11.90 7.99
N ARG A 332 -0.67 11.08 8.75
CA ARG A 332 -1.09 11.42 10.12
C ARG A 332 -0.04 11.09 11.18
N VAL A 333 0.75 10.05 10.94
CA VAL A 333 1.71 9.47 11.88
C VAL A 333 3.12 9.49 11.27
N GLY A 334 4.12 9.77 12.10
CA GLY A 334 5.52 9.85 11.71
C GLY A 334 6.29 8.56 12.00
N PRO A 335 7.60 8.56 11.78
CA PRO A 335 8.47 7.41 11.99
C PRO A 335 8.53 6.91 13.44
N ASP A 336 8.33 7.81 14.39
CA ASP A 336 8.18 7.49 15.81
C ASP A 336 6.97 6.57 16.07
N GLY A 337 5.81 6.92 15.53
CA GLY A 337 4.63 6.05 15.55
C GLY A 337 4.78 4.81 14.67
N GLY A 338 5.53 4.90 13.56
CA GLY A 338 5.88 3.74 12.73
C GLY A 338 6.65 2.66 13.48
N ALA A 339 7.61 3.04 14.31
CA ALA A 339 8.34 2.09 15.15
C ALA A 339 7.42 1.39 16.17
N LEU A 340 6.53 2.15 16.82
CA LEU A 340 5.54 1.63 17.76
C LEU A 340 4.54 0.68 17.08
N LEU A 341 4.09 1.01 15.86
CA LEU A 341 3.23 0.13 15.06
C LEU A 341 3.89 -1.21 14.80
N VAL A 342 5.16 -1.22 14.40
CA VAL A 342 5.91 -2.46 14.17
C VAL A 342 5.95 -3.32 15.43
N ASP A 343 6.33 -2.74 16.56
CA ASP A 343 6.44 -3.47 17.83
C ASP A 343 5.09 -4.04 18.27
N ALA A 344 4.04 -3.21 18.29
CA ALA A 344 2.70 -3.63 18.67
C ALA A 344 2.16 -4.75 17.75
N THR A 345 2.40 -4.65 16.44
CA THR A 345 1.96 -5.66 15.47
C THR A 345 2.68 -6.99 15.68
N VAL A 346 4.00 -6.95 15.84
CA VAL A 346 4.83 -8.14 16.10
C VAL A 346 4.43 -8.81 17.41
N ASP A 347 4.24 -8.04 18.48
CA ASP A 347 3.85 -8.57 19.78
C ASP A 347 2.50 -9.28 19.70
N ARG A 348 1.54 -8.69 18.98
CA ARG A 348 0.20 -9.28 18.82
C ARG A 348 0.23 -10.54 17.97
N ILE A 349 1.00 -10.56 16.88
CA ILE A 349 1.22 -11.75 16.05
C ILE A 349 1.86 -12.87 16.88
N ASN A 350 2.93 -12.56 17.59
CA ASN A 350 3.66 -13.58 18.34
C ASN A 350 2.85 -14.13 19.51
N ALA A 351 2.01 -13.30 20.14
CA ALA A 351 1.08 -13.73 21.17
C ALA A 351 0.03 -14.72 20.62
N ILE A 352 -0.63 -14.39 19.51
CA ILE A 352 -1.70 -15.24 18.96
C ILE A 352 -1.18 -16.59 18.43
N VAL A 353 0.05 -16.61 17.89
CA VAL A 353 0.71 -17.85 17.46
C VAL A 353 1.04 -18.73 18.68
N SER A 354 1.61 -18.14 19.74
CA SER A 354 2.06 -18.90 20.92
C SER A 354 0.92 -19.48 21.77
N THR A 355 -0.26 -18.85 21.79
CA THR A 355 -1.39 -19.31 22.63
C THR A 355 -1.96 -20.67 22.26
N ASP A 356 -1.76 -21.12 21.01
CA ASP A 356 -2.30 -22.41 20.56
C ASP A 356 -1.25 -23.53 20.50
N GLU A 357 0.05 -23.22 20.41
CA GLU A 357 1.12 -24.24 20.52
C GLU A 357 1.14 -24.92 21.90
N GLY A 358 0.65 -24.24 22.94
CA GLY A 358 0.50 -24.81 24.29
C GLY A 358 -0.77 -25.66 24.51
N LYS A 359 -1.59 -25.88 23.48
CA LYS A 359 -2.83 -26.68 23.54
C LYS A 359 -2.79 -27.96 22.70
N ALA A 360 -1.68 -28.25 22.03
CA ALA A 360 -1.46 -29.45 21.22
C ALA A 360 -0.92 -30.62 22.05
#